data_AF-A0A920HU85-F1
#
_entry.id   AF-A0A920HU85-F1
#
_cell.length_a   1.000
_cell.length_b   1.000
_cell.length_c   1.000
_cell.angle_alpha   90.00
_cell.angle_beta   90.00
_cell.angle_gamma   90.00
#
_symmetry.space_group_name_H-M   'P 1'
#
loop_
_entity.id
_entity.type
_entity.pdbx_description
1 polymer ?
#
loop_
_entity_poly.entity_id
_entity_poly.type
_entity_poly.pdbx_seq_one_letter_code
_entity_poly.pdbx_strand_id
1 'polypeptide(L)' 'MKTKKNNINFLDKFNSIWISAEVFNLLDINNTTSYLWVSDINNRQYAVPNYLTSRRLNAKITLSFKIYFSLLDKEFS' A
#
# COMPACT_ATOMS: atom_id res chain seq x y z
N MET A 1 -45.92 -10.96 19.76
CA MET A 1 -44.49 -11.25 19.97
C MET A 1 -43.68 -10.15 19.29
N LYS A 2 -43.04 -9.22 20.03
CA LYS A 2 -42.25 -8.14 19.43
C LYS A 2 -40.89 -8.68 19.01
N THR A 3 -40.64 -8.79 17.71
CA THR A 3 -39.37 -9.27 17.16
C THR A 3 -38.30 -8.18 17.30
N LYS A 4 -37.27 -8.45 18.10
CA LYS A 4 -36.12 -7.56 18.29
C LYS A 4 -35.28 -7.61 17.01
N LYS A 5 -35.31 -6.52 16.23
CA LYS A 5 -34.50 -6.40 15.01
C LYS A 5 -33.04 -6.20 15.40
N ASN A 6 -32.24 -7.25 15.26
CA ASN A 6 -30.79 -7.17 15.49
C ASN A 6 -30.16 -6.45 14.29
N ASN A 7 -29.95 -5.14 14.43
CA ASN A 7 -29.11 -4.37 13.52
C ASN A 7 -27.65 -4.73 13.80
N ILE A 8 -27.18 -5.79 13.16
CA ILE A 8 -25.75 -6.09 13.08
C ILE A 8 -25.10 -5.02 12.21
N ASN A 9 -24.49 -4.03 12.85
CA ASN A 9 -23.75 -3.00 12.16
C ASN A 9 -22.47 -3.63 11.61
N PHE A 10 -22.34 -3.66 10.28
CA PHE A 10 -21.15 -4.16 9.59
C PHE A 10 -19.85 -3.48 10.07
N LEU A 11 -19.97 -2.23 10.55
CA LEU A 11 -18.89 -1.44 11.12
C LEU A 11 -18.33 -2.02 12.43
N ASP A 12 -19.11 -2.77 13.20
CA ASP A 12 -18.66 -3.37 14.47
C ASP A 12 -17.66 -4.53 14.26
N LYS A 13 -17.49 -4.99 13.02
CA LYS A 13 -16.51 -6.03 12.65
C LYS A 13 -15.11 -5.48 12.37
N PHE A 14 -14.99 -4.17 12.13
CA PHE A 14 -13.73 -3.50 11.86
C PHE A 14 -13.25 -2.78 13.12
N ASN A 15 -12.01 -3.06 13.53
CA ASN A 15 -11.40 -2.39 14.67
C ASN A 15 -10.84 -1.02 14.29
N SER A 16 -10.29 -0.89 13.08
CA SER A 16 -9.84 0.39 12.55
C SER A 16 -9.85 0.40 11.03
N ILE A 17 -10.11 1.56 10.46
CA ILE A 17 -10.08 1.84 9.03
C ILE A 17 -9.19 3.07 8.84
N TRP A 18 -8.12 2.92 8.07
CA TRP A 18 -7.20 4.00 7.75
C TRP A 18 -7.16 4.22 6.24
N ILE A 19 -7.19 5.48 5.84
CA ILE A 19 -7.04 5.91 4.45
C ILE A 19 -5.86 6.87 4.43
N SER A 20 -4.88 6.60 3.57
CA SER A 20 -3.73 7.48 3.37
C SER A 20 -3.51 7.75 1.89
N ALA A 21 -2.99 8.94 1.61
CA ALA A 21 -2.57 9.36 0.28
C ALA A 21 -1.13 9.91 0.38
N GLU A 22 -0.28 9.47 -0.52
CA GLU A 22 1.14 9.79 -0.57
C GLU A 22 1.48 10.32 -1.97
N VAL A 23 2.25 11.40 -2.04
CA VAL A 23 2.77 11.96 -3.29
C VAL A 23 4.26 11.73 -3.34
N PHE A 24 4.71 10.84 -4.22
CA PHE A 24 6.13 10.62 -4.49
C PHE A 24 6.62 11.60 -5.54
N ASN A 25 7.83 12.14 -5.32
CA ASN A 25 8.43 13.17 -6.17
C ASN A 25 7.54 14.44 -6.27
N LEU A 26 7.19 15.02 -5.11
CA LEU A 26 6.32 16.20 -5.00
C LEU A 26 6.84 17.43 -5.76
N LEU A 27 8.16 17.62 -5.75
CA LEU A 27 8.82 18.75 -6.41
C LEU A 27 9.06 18.51 -7.91
N ASP A 28 8.72 17.32 -8.42
CA ASP A 28 8.88 16.92 -9.82
C ASP A 28 10.30 17.17 -10.36
N ILE A 29 11.30 16.95 -9.50
CA ILE A 29 12.70 17.21 -9.84
C ILE A 29 13.22 16.02 -10.65
N ASN A 30 13.45 16.25 -11.93
CA ASN A 30 14.12 15.30 -12.82
C ASN A 30 15.62 15.29 -12.52
N ASN A 31 16.04 14.62 -11.44
CA ASN A 31 17.46 14.44 -11.14
C ASN A 31 18.02 13.27 -11.96
N THR A 32 18.93 13.53 -12.90
CA THR A 32 19.70 12.52 -13.64
C THR A 32 20.76 11.94 -12.70
N THR A 33 20.34 11.15 -11.71
CA THR A 33 21.24 10.70 -10.65
C THR A 33 22.19 9.58 -11.09
N SER A 34 21.96 8.96 -12.26
CA SER A 34 22.83 7.90 -12.79
C SER A 34 22.80 7.86 -14.32
N TYR A 35 23.92 7.47 -14.92
CA TYR A 35 24.03 7.11 -16.32
C TYR A 35 24.31 5.61 -16.40
N LEU A 36 23.52 4.89 -17.19
CA LEU A 36 23.80 3.50 -17.52
C LEU A 36 24.87 3.48 -18.61
N TRP A 37 26.06 2.98 -18.28
CA TRP A 37 27.14 2.77 -19.24
C TRP A 37 26.91 1.45 -19.97
N VAL A 38 26.53 1.54 -21.24
CA VAL A 38 26.34 0.38 -22.11
C VAL A 38 27.51 0.29 -23.07
N SER A 39 28.22 -0.83 -23.07
CA SER A 39 29.33 -1.12 -23.99
C SER A 39 28.83 -1.97 -25.15
N ASP A 40 29.10 -1.53 -26.37
CA ASP A 40 28.90 -2.33 -27.59
C ASP A 40 30.01 -3.40 -27.74
N ILE A 41 29.81 -4.40 -28.60
CA ILE A 41 30.82 -5.42 -28.97
C ILE A 41 32.11 -4.81 -29.53
N ASN A 42 32.05 -3.55 -29.97
CA ASN A 42 33.18 -2.76 -30.45
C ASN A 42 33.84 -1.89 -29.36
N ASN A 43 33.61 -2.19 -28.07
CA ASN A 43 34.14 -1.44 -26.91
C ASN A 43 33.77 0.05 -26.86
N ARG A 44 32.73 0.47 -27.58
CA ARG A 44 32.19 1.83 -27.51
C ARG A 44 31.21 1.94 -26.37
N GLN A 45 31.44 2.89 -25.47
CA GLN A 45 30.57 3.13 -24.32
C GLN A 45 29.59 4.27 -24.61
N TYR A 46 28.32 4.01 -24.38
CA TYR A 46 27.25 5.00 -24.48
C TYR A 46 26.67 5.26 -23.10
N ALA A 47 26.60 6.55 -22.73
CA ALA A 47 25.97 6.99 -21.50
C ALA A 47 24.47 7.17 -21.75
N VAL A 48 23.66 6.21 -21.29
CA VAL A 48 22.20 6.32 -21.34
C VAL A 48 21.73 6.97 -20.04
N PRO A 49 21.06 8.14 -20.08
CA PRO A 49 20.59 8.80 -18.86
C PRO A 49 19.53 7.94 -18.16
N ASN A 50 19.67 7.75 -16.84
CA ASN A 50 18.66 7.08 -16.01
C ASN A 50 17.96 8.13 -15.14
N TYR A 51 16.75 8.50 -15.56
CA TYR A 51 15.90 9.43 -14.84
C TYR A 51 15.24 8.72 -13.65
N LEU A 52 15.18 9.40 -12.50
CA LEU A 52 14.31 8.97 -11.41
C LEU A 52 12.85 8.92 -11.88
N THR A 53 12.06 8.02 -11.30
CA THR A 53 10.63 7.92 -11.58
C THR A 53 9.91 9.28 -11.42
N SER A 54 9.09 9.64 -12.40
CA SER A 54 8.26 10.87 -12.40
C SER A 54 7.30 10.92 -11.20
N ARG A 55 6.61 12.06 -11.00
CA ARG A 55 5.60 12.23 -9.94
C ARG A 55 4.59 11.08 -9.93
N ARG A 56 4.44 10.43 -8.78
CA ARG A 56 3.50 9.32 -8.57
C ARG A 56 2.57 9.62 -7.40
N LEU A 57 1.29 9.34 -7.59
CA LEU A 57 0.29 9.39 -6.54
C LEU A 57 0.04 7.96 -6.05
N ASN A 58 0.07 7.76 -4.74
CA ASN A 58 -0.22 6.48 -4.11
C ASN A 58 -1.35 6.66 -3.11
N ALA A 59 -2.37 5.82 -3.21
CA ALA A 59 -3.50 5.80 -2.27
C ALA A 59 -3.55 4.42 -1.61
N LYS A 60 -3.62 4.40 -0.28
CA LYS A 60 -3.62 3.18 0.51
C LYS A 60 -4.82 3.16 1.44
N ILE A 61 -5.48 2.00 1.49
CA ILE A 61 -6.57 1.70 2.43
C ILE A 61 -6.11 0.55 3.30
N THR A 62 -6.18 0.72 4.61
CA THR A 62 -5.81 -0.31 5.60
C THR A 62 -7.02 -0.61 6.48
N LEU A 63 -7.42 -1.88 6.52
CA LEU A 63 -8.56 -2.38 7.30
C LEU A 63 -8.03 -3.34 8.35
N SER A 64 -8.28 -3.05 9.63
CA SER A 64 -7.96 -3.97 10.73
C SER A 64 -9.23 -4.58 11.30
N PHE A 65 -9.23 -5.90 11.47
CA PHE A 65 -10.38 -6.68 11.90
C PHE A 65 -10.11 -7.32 13.24
N LYS A 66 -11.14 -7.43 14.07
CA LYS A 66 -11.06 -8.23 15.30
C LYS A 66 -11.51 -9.66 14.98
N ILE A 67 -10.55 -10.57 14.82
CA ILE A 67 -10.86 -12.00 14.77
C ILE A 67 -11.08 -12.45 16.21
N TYR A 68 -12.34 -12.57 16.62
CA TYR A 68 -12.65 -13.26 17.86
C TYR A 68 -12.41 -14.75 17.65
N PHE A 69 -11.33 -15.27 18.22
CA PHE A 69 -11.10 -16.70 18.36
C PHE A 69 -11.97 -17.27 19.49
N SER A 70 -13.28 -17.01 19.44
CA SER A 70 -14.22 -17.32 20.53
C SER A 70 -14.57 -18.82 20.64
N LEU A 71 -14.05 -19.66 19.73
CA LEU A 71 -14.42 -21.08 19.68
C LEU A 71 -13.44 -21.99 20.43
N LEU A 72 -12.20 -21.56 20.69
CA LEU A 72 -11.22 -22.41 21.38
C LEU A 72 -11.26 -22.26 22.90
N ASP A 73 -11.75 -21.13 23.40
CA ASP A 73 -11.87 -20.89 24.85
C ASP A 73 -13.04 -21.65 25.49
N LYS A 74 -13.99 -22.17 24.69
CA LYS A 74 -15.16 -22.91 25.19
C LYS A 74 -14.93 -24.41 25.35
N GLU A 75 -13.89 -24.97 24.73
CA GLU A 75 -13.58 -26.40 24.85
C GLU A 75 -12.61 -26.71 26.01
N PHE A 76 -11.98 -25.69 26.61
CA PHE A 76 -11.00 -25.83 27.69
C PHE A 76 -11.51 -25.40 29.08
N SER A 77 -12.83 -25.30 29.30
CA SER A 77 -13.45 -25.06 30.61
C SER A 77 -14.45 -26.13 31.01
#